data_AF-A0A942DYB6-F1
#
_entry.id   AF-A0A942DYB6-F1
#
_cell.length_a   1.000
_cell.length_b   1.000
_cell.length_c   1.000
_cell.angle_alpha   90.00
_cell.angle_beta   90.00
_cell.angle_gamma   90.00
#
_symmetry.space_group_name_H-M   'P 1'
#
loop_
_entity.id
_entity.type
_entity.pdbx_description
1 polymer ?
#
loop_
_entity_poly.entity_id
_entity_poly.type
_entity_poly.pdbx_seq_one_letter_code
_entity_poly.pdbx_strand_id
1 'polypeptide(L)' 'MKELPKDIDPDLVMAVGRYLDDHGRSTPVSLGVAIPEIRTRYSTRLSNKALEELILQMAATRGLSVLLDNRR' A
#
# COMPACT_ATOMS: atom_id res chain seq x y z
N MET A 1 3.81 17.03 4.04
CA MET A 1 3.05 15.90 3.47
C MET A 1 3.14 16.02 1.96
N LYS A 2 3.59 14.97 1.26
CA LYS A 2 3.57 14.97 -0.22
C LYS A 2 2.10 14.95 -0.63
N GLU A 3 1.67 15.86 -1.51
CA GLU A 3 0.30 15.83 -2.01
C GLU A 3 0.04 14.47 -2.67
N LEU A 4 -1.07 13.83 -2.31
CA LEU A 4 -1.52 12.64 -3.00
C LEU A 4 -1.73 13.00 -4.49
N PRO A 5 -1.30 12.14 -5.43
CA PRO A 5 -1.56 12.34 -6.86
C PRO A 5 -3.04 12.71 -7.07
N LYS A 6 -3.31 13.77 -7.85
CA LYS A 6 -4.68 14.29 -8.06
C LYS A 6 -5.65 13.27 -8.69
N ASP A 7 -5.11 12.17 -9.24
CA ASP A 7 -5.87 11.07 -9.85
C ASP A 7 -5.90 9.80 -8.97
N ILE A 8 -5.55 9.89 -7.68
CA ILE A 8 -5.64 8.73 -6.80
C ILE A 8 -7.09 8.48 -6.40
N ASP A 9 -7.54 7.25 -6.62
CA ASP A 9 -8.87 6.80 -6.20
C ASP A 9 -8.98 6.81 -4.66
N PRO A 10 -9.89 7.61 -4.05
CA PRO A 10 -10.06 7.64 -2.60
C PRO A 10 -10.35 6.27 -2.00
N ASP A 11 -11.08 5.41 -2.72
CA ASP A 11 -11.44 4.08 -2.24
C ASP A 11 -10.19 3.18 -2.15
N LEU A 12 -9.23 3.38 -3.06
CA LEU A 12 -7.95 2.68 -3.02
C LEU A 12 -7.09 3.15 -1.83
N VAL A 13 -7.10 4.44 -1.51
CA VAL A 13 -6.37 4.95 -0.34
C VAL A 13 -6.97 4.36 0.94
N MET A 14 -8.30 4.32 1.04
CA MET A 14 -8.99 3.70 2.17
C MET A 14 -8.71 2.20 2.27
N ALA A 15 -8.68 1.49 1.14
CA ALA A 15 -8.34 0.08 1.07
C ALA A 15 -6.93 -0.21 1.59
N VAL A 16 -5.94 0.54 1.11
CA VAL A 16 -4.54 0.42 1.57
C VAL A 16 -4.43 0.78 3.05
N GLY A 17 -5.13 1.83 3.49
CA GLY A 17 -5.19 2.21 4.89
C GLY A 17 -5.69 1.06 5.76
N ARG A 18 -6.83 0.47 5.42
CA ARG A 18 -7.40 -0.67 6.14
C ARG A 18 -6.49 -1.89 6.14
N TYR A 19 -5.90 -2.22 4.99
CA TYR A 19 -4.93 -3.31 4.90
C TYR A 19 -3.76 -3.13 5.88
N LEU A 20 -3.24 -1.90 5.98
CA LEU A 20 -2.14 -1.58 6.89
C LEU A 20 -2.57 -1.51 8.36
N ASP A 21 -3.80 -1.04 8.63
CA ASP A 21 -4.34 -0.95 9.98
C ASP A 21 -4.68 -2.33 10.56
N ASP A 22 -5.07 -3.29 9.71
CA ASP A 22 -5.23 -4.71 10.05
C ASP A 22 -3.87 -5.39 10.32
N HIS A 23 -2.76 -4.77 9.90
CA HIS A 23 -1.41 -5.33 10.07
C HIS A 23 -0.84 -4.99 11.45
N GLY A 24 -0.40 -6.02 12.19
CA GLY A 24 0.23 -5.84 13.49
C GLY A 24 1.57 -5.11 13.38
N ARG A 25 1.84 -4.16 14.28
CA ARG A 25 3.07 -3.34 14.31
C ARG A 25 4.37 -4.16 14.36
N SER A 26 4.32 -5.40 14.81
CA SER A 26 5.45 -6.32 14.92
C SER A 26 5.78 -7.09 13.64
N THR A 27 4.91 -7.05 12.62
CA THR A 27 5.07 -7.82 11.39
C THR A 27 5.35 -6.88 10.22
N PRO A 28 6.45 -7.08 9.47
CA PRO A 28 6.72 -6.27 8.28
C PRO A 28 5.60 -6.40 7.24
N VAL A 29 5.29 -5.31 6.55
CA VAL A 29 4.41 -5.29 5.39
C VAL A 29 5.21 -5.79 4.18
N SER A 30 4.86 -6.96 3.63
CA SER A 30 5.43 -7.48 2.40
C SER A 30 4.79 -6.81 1.18
N LEU A 31 5.59 -6.16 0.34
CA LEU A 31 5.05 -5.57 -0.91
C LEU A 31 4.63 -6.65 -1.90
N GLY A 32 5.36 -7.77 -1.95
CA GLY A 32 5.03 -8.91 -2.81
C GLY A 32 3.69 -9.55 -2.48
N VAL A 33 3.24 -9.49 -1.23
CA VAL A 33 1.92 -9.98 -0.78
C VAL A 33 0.85 -8.90 -0.82
N ALA A 34 1.17 -7.69 -0.35
CA ALA A 34 0.20 -6.60 -0.25
C ALA A 34 -0.39 -6.20 -1.60
N ILE A 35 0.45 -6.10 -2.64
CA ILE A 35 0.02 -5.63 -3.97
C ILE A 35 -1.01 -6.59 -4.61
N PRO A 36 -0.75 -7.91 -4.73
CA PRO A 36 -1.76 -8.86 -5.19
C PRO A 36 -3.04 -8.84 -4.36
N GLU A 37 -2.92 -8.77 -3.03
CA GLU A 37 -4.08 -8.79 -2.14
C GLU A 37 -4.97 -7.56 -2.33
N ILE A 38 -4.38 -6.37 -2.39
CA ILE A 38 -5.09 -5.12 -2.67
C ILE A 38 -5.74 -5.18 -4.05
N ARG A 39 -5.05 -5.67 -5.09
CA ARG A 39 -5.60 -5.79 -6.45
C ARG A 39 -6.72 -6.82 -6.57
N THR A 40 -6.72 -7.85 -5.74
CA THR A 40 -7.78 -8.85 -5.71
C THR A 40 -9.05 -8.28 -5.08
N ARG A 41 -8.89 -7.38 -4.11
CA ARG A 41 -10.01 -6.74 -3.38
C ARG A 41 -10.52 -5.47 -4.06
N TYR A 42 -9.68 -4.77 -4.82
CA TYR A 42 -10.00 -3.47 -5.42
C TYR A 42 -9.47 -3.37 -6.85
N SER A 43 -10.38 -3.06 -7.77
CA SER A 43 -10.03 -2.80 -9.18
C SER A 43 -9.42 -1.41 -9.30
N THR A 44 -8.10 -1.35 -9.47
CA THR A 44 -7.36 -0.09 -9.64
C THR A 44 -6.63 -0.02 -10.98
N ARG A 45 -6.58 1.19 -11.55
CA ARG A 45 -5.78 1.53 -12.73
C ARG A 45 -4.33 1.90 -12.39
N LEU A 46 -3.99 2.02 -11.11
CA LEU A 46 -2.62 2.28 -10.71
C LEU A 46 -1.70 1.15 -11.15
N SER A 47 -0.50 1.54 -11.61
CA SER A 47 0.58 0.59 -11.85
C SER A 47 1.03 -0.01 -10.52
N ASN A 48 1.63 -1.20 -10.57
CA ASN A 48 2.19 -1.82 -9.36
C ASN A 48 3.19 -0.89 -8.66
N LYS A 49 4.01 -0.16 -9.42
CA LYS A 49 4.94 0.84 -8.87
C LYS A 49 4.22 1.99 -8.13
N ALA A 50 3.14 2.52 -8.70
CA ALA A 50 2.37 3.57 -8.03
C ALA A 50 1.70 3.03 -6.74
N LEU A 51 1.27 1.76 -6.77
CA LEU A 51 0.70 1.10 -5.59
C LEU A 51 1.77 0.82 -4.51
N GLU A 52 2.98 0.41 -4.89
CA GLU A 52 4.14 0.30 -4.00
C GLU A 52 4.43 1.62 -3.30
N GLU A 53 4.53 2.71 -4.07
CA GLU A 53 4.81 4.03 -3.53
C GLU A 53 3.73 4.49 -2.54
N LEU A 54 2.46 4.19 -2.82
CA LEU A 54 1.34 4.48 -1.92
C LEU A 54 1.46 3.67 -0.63
N ILE A 55 1.67 2.35 -0.72
CA ILE A 55 1.82 1.46 0.43
C ILE A 55 3.01 1.90 1.29
N LEU A 56 4.15 2.20 0.67
CA LEU A 56 5.36 2.66 1.37
C LEU A 56 5.13 3.96 2.13
N GLN A 57 4.51 4.96 1.49
CA GLN A 57 4.21 6.23 2.14
C GLN A 57 3.26 6.05 3.33
N MET A 58 2.19 5.28 3.14
CA MET A 58 1.19 5.04 4.18
C MET A 58 1.73 4.18 5.34
N ALA A 59 2.57 3.19 5.06
CA ALA A 59 3.25 2.38 6.07
C ALA A 59 4.25 3.23 6.87
N ALA A 60 5.03 4.07 6.19
CA ALA A 60 5.96 4.99 6.85
C ALA A 60 5.25 5.95 7.80
N THR A 61 4.10 6.50 7.40
CA THR A 61 3.29 7.38 8.28
C THR A 61 2.75 6.68 9.52
N ARG A 62 2.63 5.34 9.48
CA ARG A 62 2.17 4.51 10.61
C ARG A 62 3.30 3.96 11.47
N GLY A 63 4.56 4.16 11.06
CA GLY A 63 5.73 3.56 11.69
C GLY A 63 5.82 2.05 11.47
N LEU A 64 5.24 1.53 10.39
CA LEU A 64 5.31 0.12 10.04
C LEU A 64 6.60 -0.17 9.27
N SER A 65 7.25 -1.29 9.57
CA SER A 65 8.34 -1.80 8.75
C SER A 65 7.80 -2.36 7.43
N VAL A 66 8.50 -2.12 6.33
CA VAL A 66 8.15 -2.64 5.00
C VAL A 66 9.27 -3.54 4.50
N LEU A 67 8.89 -4.71 4.00
CA LEU A 67 9.79 -5.65 3.34
C LEU A 67 9.69 -5.42 1.81
N LEU A 68 10.82 -5.06 1.20
CA LEU A 68 10.94 -4.87 -0.24
C LEU A 68 11.18 -6.23 -0.94
N ASP A 69 10.21 -7.12 -0.85
CA ASP A 69 10.25 -8.47 -1.42
C ASP A 69 9.50 -8.62 -2.74
N ASN A 70 8.94 -7.52 -3.27
CA ASN A 70 8.43 -7.51 -4.62
C ASN A 70 9.60 -7.55 -5.61
N ARG A 71 10.06 -8.76 -5.95
CA ARG A 71 11.06 -8.95 -7.00
C ARG A 71 10.40 -8.71 -8.36
N ARG A 72 10.98 -7.77 -9.11
CA ARG A 72 10.70 -7.54 -10.54
C ARG A 72 10.87 -8.80 -11.37
#